data_AF-A0A9E4JSF3-F1
#
_entry.id   AF-A0A9E4JSF3-F1
#
_cell.length_a   1.000
_cell.length_b   1.000
_cell.length_c   1.000
_cell.angle_alpha   90.00
_cell.angle_beta   90.00
_cell.angle_gamma   90.00
#
_symmetry.space_group_name_H-M   'P 1'
#
loop_
_entity.id
_entity.type
_entity.pdbx_description
1 polymer ?
#
loop_
_entity_poly.entity_id
_entity_poly.type
_entity_poly.pdbx_seq_one_letter_code
_entity_poly.pdbx_strand_id
1 'polypeptide(L)'
;MKQLYKLLCLSPDERQLLLVAYLWLGLVRFMMWLLPFKTWRKLVTQISQATSNPQRVSQVCVSKIVWAVNLSSRYMPGGVKCLARALTMQILMGQYGYSSELRIGVAKEKEGQFVAHAWVESQGQVIIGNLTDLSRFTPLSSVVGEGL
;
A
#
# COMPACT_ATOMS: atom_id res chain seq x y z
N MET A 1 16.51 12.59 12.95
CA MET A 1 15.81 12.65 14.24
C MET A 1 14.56 13.56 14.18
N LYS A 2 13.61 13.31 13.27
CA LYS A 2 12.40 14.14 13.09
C LYS A 2 11.06 13.38 13.14
N GLN A 3 11.09 12.09 13.49
CA GLN A 3 9.92 11.19 13.35
C GLN A 3 9.33 10.70 14.68
N LEU A 4 9.99 10.94 15.81
CA LEU A 4 9.57 10.40 17.11
C LEU A 4 8.64 11.34 17.89
N TYR A 5 8.80 12.66 17.77
CA TYR A 5 7.95 13.63 18.47
C TYR A 5 6.51 13.72 17.94
N LYS A 6 6.23 13.16 16.75
CA LYS A 6 4.86 13.09 16.21
C LYS A 6 4.05 11.92 16.76
N LEU A 7 4.67 10.97 17.48
CA LEU A 7 3.97 9.84 18.09
C LEU A 7 3.21 10.21 19.38
N LEU A 8 3.63 11.27 20.05
CA LEU A 8 3.07 11.69 21.34
C LEU A 8 1.87 12.63 21.20
N CYS A 9 1.64 13.19 20.01
CA CYS A 9 0.53 14.11 19.74
C CYS A 9 -0.50 13.50 18.76
N LEU A 10 -0.64 12.17 18.75
CA LEU A 10 -1.64 11.51 17.90
C LEU A 10 -3.04 11.73 18.46
N SER A 11 -3.92 12.32 17.65
CA SER A 11 -5.36 12.24 17.88
C SER A 11 -5.81 10.76 17.89
N PRO A 12 -6.87 10.40 18.64
CA PRO A 12 -7.39 9.03 18.69
C PRO A 12 -7.64 8.43 17.29
N ASP A 13 -8.06 9.25 16.32
CA ASP A 13 -8.24 8.86 14.91
C ASP A 13 -6.94 8.37 14.24
N GLU A 14 -5.81 8.98 14.57
CA GLU A 14 -4.51 8.61 14.00
C GLU A 14 -4.01 7.29 14.59
N ARG A 15 -4.30 7.02 15.88
CA ARG A 15 -3.98 5.73 16.51
C ARG A 15 -4.82 4.61 15.91
N GLN A 16 -6.11 4.87 15.68
CA GLN A 16 -6.98 3.92 15.01
C GLN A 16 -6.49 3.64 13.58
N LEU A 17 -6.09 4.67 12.82
CA LEU A 17 -5.53 4.50 11.48
C LEU A 17 -4.24 3.64 11.50
N LEU A 18 -3.35 3.87 12.46
CA LEU A 18 -2.14 3.06 12.61
C LEU A 18 -2.45 1.60 12.91
N LEU A 19 -3.39 1.37 13.82
CA LEU A 19 -3.80 0.02 14.23
C LEU A 19 -4.44 -0.71 13.06
N VAL A 20 -5.34 -0.05 12.32
CA VAL A 20 -5.95 -0.58 11.09
C VAL A 20 -4.89 -0.88 10.04
N ALA A 21 -3.95 0.04 9.78
CA ALA A 21 -2.87 -0.17 8.82
C ALA A 21 -1.98 -1.35 9.22
N TYR A 22 -1.66 -1.49 10.51
CA TYR A 22 -0.88 -2.61 11.04
C TYR A 22 -1.62 -3.95 10.91
N LEU A 23 -2.92 -3.97 11.21
CA LEU A 23 -3.77 -5.16 11.10
C LEU A 23 -3.87 -5.61 9.64
N TRP A 24 -4.08 -4.67 8.71
CA TRP A 24 -4.08 -4.95 7.27
C TRP A 24 -2.73 -5.45 6.79
N LEU A 25 -1.63 -4.83 7.20
CA LEU A 25 -0.28 -5.30 6.87
C LEU A 25 -0.04 -6.73 7.38
N GLY A 26 -0.45 -7.02 8.61
CA GLY A 26 -0.41 -8.35 9.23
C GLY A 26 -1.19 -9.37 8.41
N LEU A 27 -2.44 -9.02 8.08
CA LEU A 27 -3.33 -9.88 7.30
C LEU A 27 -2.79 -10.12 5.89
N VAL A 28 -2.33 -9.08 5.19
CA VAL A 28 -1.70 -9.19 3.86
C VAL A 28 -0.48 -10.09 3.92
N ARG A 29 0.36 -9.94 4.95
CA ARG A 29 1.55 -10.78 5.11
C ARG A 29 1.20 -12.23 5.40
N PHE A 30 0.24 -12.46 6.29
CA PHE A 30 -0.24 -13.79 6.65
C PHE A 30 -0.88 -14.49 5.45
N MET A 31 -1.68 -13.78 4.68
CA MET A 31 -2.37 -14.37 3.53
C MET A 31 -1.48 -14.49 2.30
N MET A 32 -0.43 -13.67 2.15
CA MET A 32 0.66 -13.97 1.21
C MET A 32 1.43 -15.25 1.55
N TRP A 33 1.42 -15.67 2.82
CA TRP A 33 2.01 -16.94 3.24
C TRP A 33 1.02 -18.11 3.09
N LEU A 34 -0.28 -17.87 3.31
CA LEU A 34 -1.31 -18.90 3.26
C LEU A 34 -1.88 -19.17 1.85
N LEU A 35 -1.91 -18.18 0.94
CA LEU A 35 -2.68 -18.23 -0.30
C LEU A 35 -1.88 -17.82 -1.54
N PRO A 36 -2.16 -18.42 -2.72
CA PRO A 36 -1.57 -18.00 -3.98
C PRO A 36 -1.99 -16.57 -4.38
N PHE A 37 -1.08 -15.84 -5.01
CA PHE A 37 -1.23 -14.43 -5.42
C PHE A 37 -2.55 -14.12 -6.17
N LYS A 38 -3.06 -15.06 -6.96
CA LYS A 38 -4.33 -14.90 -7.72
C LYS A 38 -5.56 -14.79 -6.83
N THR A 39 -5.64 -15.55 -5.74
CA THR A 39 -6.80 -15.54 -4.82
C THR A 39 -6.79 -14.27 -3.97
N TRP A 40 -5.59 -13.82 -3.59
CA TRP A 40 -5.42 -12.59 -2.82
C TRP A 40 -5.91 -11.35 -3.56
N ARG A 41 -5.62 -11.24 -4.86
CA ARG A 41 -6.05 -10.09 -5.68
C ARG A 41 -7.58 -9.90 -5.66
N LYS A 42 -8.35 -10.98 -5.81
CA LYS A 42 -9.83 -10.92 -5.80
C LYS A 42 -10.37 -10.46 -4.45
N LEU A 43 -9.79 -10.97 -3.37
CA LEU A 43 -10.14 -10.57 -2.00
C LEU A 43 -9.86 -9.08 -1.77
N VAL A 44 -8.69 -8.60 -2.17
CA VAL A 44 -8.32 -7.18 -2.01
C VAL A 44 -9.28 -6.25 -2.74
N THR A 45 -9.68 -6.58 -3.98
CA THR A 45 -10.64 -5.78 -4.74
C THR A 45 -12.03 -5.81 -4.10
N GLN A 46 -12.49 -6.99 -3.65
CA GLN A 46 -13.81 -7.12 -3.01
C GLN A 46 -13.87 -6.40 -1.66
N ILE A 47 -12.83 -6.55 -0.85
CA ILE A 47 -12.73 -5.87 0.45
C ILE A 47 -12.67 -4.36 0.25
N SER A 48 -11.85 -3.87 -0.69
CA SER A 48 -11.74 -2.44 -0.93
C SER A 48 -13.10 -1.85 -1.30
N GLN A 49 -13.86 -2.53 -2.16
CA GLN A 49 -15.22 -2.10 -2.54
C GLN A 49 -16.23 -2.23 -1.39
N ALA A 50 -16.18 -3.33 -0.62
CA ALA A 50 -17.11 -3.58 0.49
C ALA A 50 -16.86 -2.66 1.71
N THR A 51 -15.65 -2.15 1.86
CA THR A 51 -15.25 -1.25 2.96
C THR A 51 -15.16 0.21 2.55
N SER A 52 -15.44 0.54 1.28
CA SER A 52 -15.62 1.89 0.79
C SER A 52 -16.73 2.58 1.58
N ASN A 53 -16.36 3.54 2.43
CA ASN A 53 -17.33 4.36 3.15
C ASN A 53 -17.25 5.81 2.63
N PRO A 54 -18.25 6.28 1.85
CA PRO A 54 -18.28 7.63 1.31
C PRO A 54 -18.20 8.73 2.38
N GLN A 55 -18.65 8.46 3.61
CA GLN A 55 -18.57 9.42 4.72
C GLN A 55 -17.16 9.60 5.30
N ARG A 56 -16.22 8.68 5.03
CA ARG A 56 -14.82 8.81 5.50
C ARG A 56 -13.93 9.62 4.55
N VAL A 57 -14.39 9.91 3.34
CA VAL A 57 -13.64 10.59 2.27
C VAL A 57 -13.16 11.99 2.68
N SER A 58 -13.84 12.63 3.64
CA SER A 58 -13.53 13.99 4.11
C SER A 58 -12.64 14.05 5.36
N GLN A 59 -12.34 12.92 6.02
CA GLN A 59 -11.73 12.95 7.37
C GLN A 59 -10.21 12.71 7.39
N VAL A 60 -9.64 12.01 6.40
CA VAL A 60 -8.22 11.60 6.44
C VAL A 60 -7.51 11.88 5.13
N CYS A 61 -6.50 12.76 5.14
CA CYS A 61 -5.68 13.05 3.96
C CYS A 61 -4.83 11.84 3.55
N VAL A 62 -4.59 11.67 2.23
CA VAL A 62 -3.70 10.65 1.65
C VAL A 62 -2.33 10.63 2.33
N SER A 63 -1.77 11.79 2.67
CA SER A 63 -0.49 11.91 3.38
C SER A 63 -0.47 11.21 4.75
N LYS A 64 -1.59 11.20 5.48
CA LYS A 64 -1.74 10.47 6.74
C LYS A 64 -1.79 8.96 6.52
N ILE A 65 -2.44 8.51 5.43
CA ILE A 65 -2.47 7.11 5.03
C ILE A 65 -1.06 6.64 4.67
N VAL A 66 -0.31 7.39 3.84
CA VAL A 66 1.09 7.10 3.50
C VAL A 66 1.95 7.01 4.76
N TRP A 67 1.79 7.98 5.67
CA TRP A 67 2.52 7.99 6.93
C TRP A 67 2.21 6.74 7.76
N ALA A 68 0.95 6.36 7.90
CA ALA A 68 0.53 5.19 8.65
C ALA A 68 1.10 3.89 8.06
N VAL A 69 1.01 3.71 6.73
CA VAL A 69 1.57 2.53 6.06
C VAL A 69 3.09 2.46 6.24
N ASN A 70 3.80 3.59 6.06
CA ASN A 70 5.25 3.64 6.22
C ASN A 70 5.68 3.35 7.66
N LEU A 71 4.95 3.87 8.64
CA LEU A 71 5.24 3.66 10.04
C LEU A 71 4.98 2.21 10.45
N SER A 72 3.81 1.66 10.12
CA SER A 72 3.47 0.26 10.38
C SER A 72 4.43 -0.70 9.69
N SER A 73 4.91 -0.36 8.48
CA SER A 73 5.93 -1.15 7.79
C SER A 73 7.28 -1.18 8.52
N ARG A 74 7.64 -0.09 9.23
CA ARG A 74 8.89 -0.02 10.00
C ARG A 74 8.80 -0.79 11.30
N TYR A 75 7.64 -0.82 11.94
CA TYR A 75 7.42 -1.54 13.20
C TYR A 75 7.20 -3.04 13.02
N MET A 76 7.02 -3.52 11.78
CA MET A 76 6.81 -4.93 11.50
C MET A 76 8.12 -5.73 11.57
N PRO A 77 8.20 -6.80 12.37
CA PRO A 77 9.40 -7.64 12.47
C PRO A 77 9.71 -8.33 11.14
N GLY A 78 10.99 -8.33 10.75
CA GLY A 78 11.46 -8.97 9.51
C GLY A 78 11.19 -8.19 8.22
N GLY A 79 10.85 -6.90 8.30
CA GLY A 79 10.66 -6.01 7.15
C GLY A 79 9.42 -6.35 6.31
N VAL A 80 8.86 -5.36 5.61
CA VAL A 80 7.67 -5.55 4.77
C VAL A 80 8.04 -5.50 3.30
N LYS A 81 7.64 -6.53 2.54
CA LYS A 81 7.83 -6.60 1.08
C LYS A 81 7.13 -5.42 0.41
N CYS A 82 7.75 -4.86 -0.65
CA CYS A 82 7.23 -3.72 -1.40
C CYS A 82 5.77 -3.94 -1.84
N LEU A 83 5.47 -5.16 -2.31
CA LEU A 83 4.13 -5.58 -2.71
C LEU A 83 3.09 -5.51 -1.58
N ALA A 84 3.44 -5.97 -0.37
CA ALA A 84 2.53 -5.93 0.77
C ALA A 84 2.23 -4.49 1.20
N ARG A 85 3.23 -3.60 1.13
CA ARG A 85 3.04 -2.15 1.40
C ARG A 85 2.12 -1.52 0.36
N ALA A 86 2.34 -1.82 -0.91
CA ALA A 86 1.56 -1.27 -2.00
C ALA A 86 0.10 -1.77 -1.96
N LEU A 87 -0.14 -3.05 -1.65
CA LEU A 87 -1.48 -3.60 -1.45
C LEU A 87 -2.19 -2.96 -0.24
N THR A 88 -1.49 -2.81 0.88
CA THR A 88 -2.06 -2.15 2.07
C THR A 88 -2.47 -0.72 1.75
N MET A 89 -1.63 0.01 1.01
CA MET A 89 -1.95 1.35 0.57
C MET A 89 -3.20 1.38 -0.31
N GLN A 90 -3.30 0.48 -1.28
CA GLN A 90 -4.46 0.40 -2.17
C GLN A 90 -5.77 0.14 -1.40
N ILE A 91 -5.74 -0.77 -0.43
CA ILE A 91 -6.90 -1.08 0.43
C ILE A 91 -7.32 0.14 1.25
N LEU A 92 -6.36 0.80 1.91
CA LEU A 92 -6.66 1.97 2.72
C LEU A 92 -7.15 3.13 1.86
N MET A 93 -6.53 3.39 0.71
CA MET A 93 -7.02 4.42 -0.22
C MET A 93 -8.45 4.13 -0.66
N GLY A 94 -8.78 2.88 -1.01
CA GLY A 94 -10.15 2.47 -1.33
C GLY A 94 -11.14 2.70 -0.17
N GLN A 95 -10.77 2.34 1.06
CA GLN A 95 -11.59 2.56 2.26
C GLN A 95 -11.92 4.03 2.52
N TYR A 96 -10.98 4.92 2.21
CA TYR A 96 -11.14 6.37 2.31
C TYR A 96 -11.62 7.01 0.99
N GLY A 97 -12.07 6.22 0.01
CA GLY A 97 -12.62 6.66 -1.27
C GLY A 97 -11.64 7.35 -2.21
N TYR A 98 -10.34 7.15 -2.03
CA TYR A 98 -9.32 7.60 -2.96
C TYR A 98 -9.06 6.55 -4.05
N SER A 99 -9.18 6.97 -5.30
CA SER A 99 -8.77 6.15 -6.45
C SER A 99 -7.26 5.91 -6.42
N SER A 100 -6.85 4.65 -6.51
CA SER A 100 -5.43 4.28 -6.52
C SER A 100 -5.16 3.06 -7.41
N GLU A 101 -4.02 3.08 -8.07
CA GLU A 101 -3.57 2.05 -8.98
C GLU A 101 -2.30 1.41 -8.45
N LEU A 102 -2.37 0.10 -8.20
CA LEU A 102 -1.18 -0.69 -7.91
C LEU A 102 -0.42 -0.97 -9.20
N ARG A 103 0.84 -0.57 -9.22
CA ARG A 103 1.79 -0.83 -10.31
C ARG A 103 2.86 -1.79 -9.82
N ILE A 104 3.17 -2.78 -10.65
CA ILE A 104 4.24 -3.75 -10.41
C ILE A 104 5.15 -3.69 -11.62
N GLY A 105 6.43 -3.41 -11.40
CA GLY A 105 7.43 -3.35 -12.45
C GLY A 105 8.59 -4.28 -12.18
N VAL A 106 9.28 -4.64 -13.24
CA VAL A 106 10.52 -5.41 -13.18
C VAL A 106 11.65 -4.64 -13.84
N ALA A 107 12.83 -4.74 -13.26
CA ALA A 107 14.05 -4.20 -13.83
C ALA A 107 15.11 -5.29 -13.85
N LYS A 108 16.03 -5.19 -14.80
CA LYS A 108 17.21 -6.04 -14.87
C LYS A 108 18.39 -5.29 -14.25
N GLU A 109 19.06 -5.92 -13.29
CA GLU A 109 20.27 -5.37 -12.69
C GLU A 109 21.51 -5.65 -13.53
N LYS A 110 22.61 -4.95 -13.22
CA LYS A 110 23.88 -5.03 -13.95
C LYS A 110 24.46 -6.45 -13.99
N GLU A 111 24.19 -7.25 -12.96
CA GLU A 111 24.62 -8.66 -12.87
C GLU A 111 23.64 -9.65 -13.52
N GLY A 112 22.63 -9.15 -14.26
CA GLY A 112 21.66 -9.98 -14.97
C GLY A 112 20.52 -10.51 -14.10
N GLN A 113 20.48 -10.18 -12.81
CA GLN A 113 19.39 -10.52 -11.91
C GLN A 113 18.15 -9.66 -12.19
N PHE A 114 16.97 -10.26 -12.12
CA PHE A 114 15.71 -9.51 -12.22
C PHE A 114 15.24 -9.08 -10.83
N VAL A 115 14.95 -7.80 -10.68
CA VAL A 115 14.34 -7.23 -9.47
C VAL A 115 12.93 -6.76 -9.75
N ALA A 116 12.01 -7.15 -8.89
CA ALA A 116 10.62 -6.71 -8.94
C ALA A 116 10.36 -5.64 -7.90
N HIS A 117 9.61 -4.61 -8.28
CA HIS A 117 9.19 -3.54 -7.40
C HIS A 117 7.71 -3.23 -7.57
N ALA A 118 7.08 -2.78 -6.49
CA ALA A 118 5.66 -2.43 -6.48
C ALA A 118 5.48 -1.04 -5.88
N TRP A 119 4.70 -0.22 -6.56
CA TRP A 119 4.37 1.14 -6.15
C TRP A 119 2.87 1.40 -6.36
N VAL A 120 2.34 2.43 -5.70
CA VAL A 120 0.94 2.86 -5.89
C VAL A 120 0.92 4.26 -6.45
N GLU A 121 0.10 4.44 -7.47
CA GLU A 121 -0.16 5.73 -8.10
C GLU A 121 -1.59 6.18 -7.79
N SER A 122 -1.78 7.49 -7.68
CA SER A 122 -3.10 8.11 -7.60
C SER A 122 -3.05 9.41 -8.37
N GLN A 123 -3.99 9.61 -9.30
CA GLN A 123 -4.06 10.79 -10.17
C GLN A 123 -2.72 11.08 -10.89
N GLY A 124 -2.02 10.04 -11.34
CA GLY A 124 -0.73 10.15 -12.02
C GLY A 124 0.48 10.47 -11.13
N GLN A 125 0.32 10.49 -9.81
CA GLN A 125 1.42 10.70 -8.85
C GLN A 125 1.73 9.43 -8.06
N VAL A 126 3.01 9.13 -7.87
CA VAL A 126 3.45 8.00 -7.03
C VAL A 126 3.26 8.36 -5.56
N ILE A 127 2.34 7.65 -4.90
CA ILE A 127 1.95 7.91 -3.51
C ILE A 127 2.82 7.11 -2.53
N ILE A 128 3.15 5.87 -2.87
CA ILE A 128 4.05 5.02 -2.06
C ILE A 128 4.90 4.13 -2.96
N GLY A 129 6.10 3.79 -2.47
CA GLY A 129 7.04 2.97 -3.23
C GLY A 129 7.84 3.78 -4.25
N ASN A 130 7.97 5.09 -4.10
CA ASN A 130 8.86 5.87 -4.94
C ASN A 130 10.32 5.45 -4.73
N LEU A 131 11.05 5.24 -5.83
CA LEU A 131 12.48 4.95 -5.85
C LEU A 131 13.16 5.99 -6.75
N THR A 132 14.40 6.38 -6.43
CA THR A 132 15.17 7.33 -7.26
C THR A 132 15.30 6.86 -8.72
N ASP A 133 15.36 5.54 -8.92
CA ASP A 133 15.44 4.91 -10.23
C ASP A 133 14.12 4.24 -10.67
N LEU A 134 12.95 4.77 -10.29
CA LEU A 134 11.68 4.15 -10.68
C LEU A 134 11.55 3.98 -12.20
N SER A 135 12.14 4.89 -12.98
CA SER A 135 12.14 4.90 -14.46
C SER A 135 12.79 3.66 -15.09
N ARG A 136 13.61 2.91 -14.36
CA ARG A 136 14.26 1.68 -14.88
C ARG A 136 13.33 0.46 -14.83
N PHE A 137 12.22 0.56 -14.10
CA PHE A 137 11.27 -0.54 -13.95
C PHE A 137 10.26 -0.49 -15.09
N THR A 138 10.22 -1.55 -15.88
CA THR A 138 9.16 -1.73 -16.88
C THR A 138 7.92 -2.24 -16.17
N PRO A 139 6.79 -1.51 -16.18
CA PRO A 139 5.56 -1.98 -15.59
C PRO A 139 5.12 -3.27 -16.31
N LEU A 140 4.99 -4.36 -15.55
CA LEU A 140 4.30 -5.55 -16.03
C LEU A 140 2.83 -5.13 -16.15
N SER A 141 2.31 -5.20 -17.38
CA SER A 141 1.01 -4.68 -17.83
C SER A 141 0.05 -4.42 -16.68
N SER A 142 -0.33 -3.14 -16.56
CA SER A 142 -1.29 -2.61 -15.59
C SER A 142 -2.35 -3.67 -15.29
N VAL A 143 -2.34 -4.12 -14.04
CA VAL A 143 -3.35 -4.96 -13.41
C VAL A 143 -4.58 -4.05 -13.25
N VAL A 144 -5.11 -3.58 -14.39
CA VAL A 144 -6.32 -2.78 -14.49
C VAL A 144 -7.38 -3.62 -13.82
N GLY A 145 -8.00 -3.03 -12.79
CA GLY A 145 -9.33 -3.45 -12.41
C GLY A 145 -10.20 -3.14 -13.60
N GLU A 146 -10.39 -4.14 -14.47
CA GLU A 146 -11.54 -4.17 -15.36
C GLU A 146 -12.75 -4.30 -14.45
N GLY A 147 -13.23 -3.14 -13.98
CA GLY A 147 -14.60 -2.99 -13.54
C GLY A 147 -15.46 -3.13 -14.79
N LEU A 148 -16.14 -4.27 -14.87
CA LEU A 148 -17.45 -4.36 -15.49
C LEU A 148 -18.46 -3.71 -14.55
#